data_AF-A0A1V5PCB8-F1
#
_entry.id   AF-A0A1V5PCB8-F1
#
_cell.length_a   1.000
_cell.length_b   1.000
_cell.length_c   1.000
_cell.angle_alpha   90.00
_cell.angle_beta   90.00
_cell.angle_gamma   90.00
#
_symmetry.space_group_name_H-M   'P 1'
#
loop_
_entity.id
_entity.type
_entity.pdbx_description
1 polymer ?
#
loop_
_entity_poly.entity_id
_entity_poly.type
_entity_poly.pdbx_seq_one_letter_code
_entity_poly.pdbx_strand_id
1 'polypeptide(L)'
;MLVPQFLFAGALMPLDLIPGGRIISSAATTRWAFGAFVRLTGVGEQLAEDTCWPPDRTLSGAALGWNEWLQRSNDEKAGTCNCMGTGIFTQCDSFPGILNPEFFGLEKPDGRVFGGKTYANNDDLQAAVARAIGDSTAWAAVAHQPVAPEMPSPSGCFETDEQQATETCVVPPAPESQAQDPLPYDPNQDCARPGAFESPETVIRQCETFRQALLGYQDGLVECQSGLTQMHSGLADACNGLNECMDASSSAGGEMQTCMDTWQSDMESWETQMTDYQTAQEGRQRAVSAAEGMLKSFWEKFSFIYDVSVTGSWLYMGIIDLVLVGLILFFQKRKDVI
;
A
#
# COMPACT_ATOMS: atom_id res chain seq x y z
N MET A 1 9.16 -44.67 3.62
CA MET A 1 9.15 -45.30 2.29
C MET A 1 10.56 -45.29 1.72
N LEU A 2 11.26 -46.42 1.72
CA LEU A 2 12.65 -46.58 1.24
C LEU A 2 12.74 -47.04 -0.23
N VAL A 3 11.58 -47.17 -0.91
CA VAL A 3 11.48 -47.69 -2.28
C VAL A 3 11.78 -46.64 -3.38
N PRO A 4 11.53 -45.31 -3.21
CA PRO A 4 11.88 -44.35 -4.27
C PRO A 4 13.39 -44.15 -4.43
N GLN A 5 14.19 -44.23 -3.36
CA GLN A 5 15.62 -43.89 -3.40
C GLN A 5 16.44 -44.83 -4.29
N PHE A 6 16.09 -46.12 -4.37
CA PHE A 6 16.75 -47.07 -5.27
C PHE A 6 16.25 -46.97 -6.73
N LEU A 7 15.00 -46.57 -6.96
CA LEU A 7 14.49 -46.31 -8.32
C LEU A 7 15.11 -45.04 -8.94
N PHE A 8 15.41 -44.03 -8.12
CA PHE A 8 16.08 -42.80 -8.57
C PHE A 8 17.60 -42.94 -8.73
N ALA A 9 18.26 -43.83 -7.98
CA ALA A 9 19.70 -44.08 -8.11
C ALA A 9 20.11 -44.69 -9.47
N GLY A 10 19.21 -45.43 -10.13
CA GLY A 10 19.42 -45.98 -11.47
C GLY A 10 18.94 -45.11 -12.63
N ALA A 11 18.27 -43.97 -12.36
CA ALA A 11 17.53 -43.20 -13.36
C ALA A 11 18.10 -41.80 -13.67
N LEU A 12 19.22 -41.40 -13.05
CA LEU A 12 19.78 -40.04 -13.19
C LEU A 12 21.24 -40.04 -13.64
N MET A 13 21.61 -40.90 -14.60
CA MET A 13 22.82 -40.64 -15.38
C MET A 13 22.47 -39.58 -16.44
N PRO A 14 23.11 -38.39 -16.45
CA PRO A 14 22.78 -37.33 -17.39
C PRO A 14 23.00 -37.81 -18.82
N LEU A 15 21.90 -37.89 -19.55
CA LEU A 15 21.82 -38.49 -20.87
C LEU A 15 22.47 -37.65 -21.98
N ASP A 16 22.99 -36.48 -21.63
CA ASP A 16 23.67 -35.54 -22.53
C ASP A 16 25.16 -35.89 -22.76
N LEU A 17 25.73 -36.87 -22.06
CA LEU A 17 27.12 -37.30 -22.28
C LEU A 17 27.30 -38.45 -23.29
N ILE A 18 26.21 -38.99 -23.85
CA ILE A 18 26.29 -40.09 -24.83
C ILE A 18 25.62 -39.64 -26.14
N PRO A 19 26.37 -39.53 -27.26
CA PRO A 19 25.75 -39.26 -28.56
C PRO A 19 24.79 -40.42 -28.91
N GLY A 20 23.49 -40.13 -28.98
CA GLY A 20 22.43 -41.13 -29.16
C GLY A 20 21.68 -41.54 -27.89
N GLY A 21 21.97 -40.96 -26.72
CA GLY A 21 21.38 -41.31 -25.43
C GLY A 21 19.84 -41.23 -25.40
N ARG A 22 19.24 -40.23 -26.06
CA ARG A 22 17.77 -40.07 -26.14
C ARG A 22 17.04 -41.28 -26.74
N ILE A 23 17.68 -42.06 -27.62
CA ILE A 23 17.09 -43.26 -28.26
C ILE A 23 17.27 -44.51 -27.38
N ILE A 24 18.32 -44.56 -26.56
CA ILE A 24 18.57 -45.70 -25.68
C ILE A 24 17.79 -45.56 -24.36
N SER A 25 17.55 -44.34 -23.85
CA SER A 25 16.71 -44.14 -22.66
C SER A 25 15.21 -44.28 -22.90
N SER A 26 14.75 -44.18 -24.16
CA SER A 26 13.38 -44.56 -24.49
C SER A 26 13.13 -46.05 -24.34
N ALA A 27 14.16 -46.89 -24.19
CA ALA A 27 14.01 -48.31 -23.85
C ALA A 27 14.15 -48.61 -22.35
N ALA A 28 14.38 -47.59 -21.50
CA ALA A 28 14.45 -47.80 -20.06
C ALA A 28 13.04 -48.08 -19.52
N THR A 29 12.79 -49.31 -19.09
CA THR A 29 11.51 -49.76 -18.52
C THR A 29 11.05 -48.88 -17.34
N THR A 30 11.98 -48.28 -16.61
CA THR A 30 11.71 -47.32 -15.53
C THR A 30 11.03 -46.04 -16.01
N ARG A 31 11.35 -45.53 -17.22
CA ARG A 31 10.71 -44.35 -17.81
C ARG A 31 9.24 -44.63 -18.14
N TRP A 32 8.94 -45.81 -18.70
CA TRP A 32 7.58 -46.25 -18.99
C TRP A 32 6.78 -46.54 -17.72
N ALA A 33 7.39 -47.21 -16.74
CA ALA A 33 6.75 -47.50 -15.46
C ALA A 33 6.42 -46.23 -14.67
N PHE A 34 7.34 -45.27 -14.62
CA PHE A 34 7.11 -43.97 -14.00
C PHE A 34 6.04 -43.16 -14.74
N GLY A 35 6.11 -43.13 -16.08
CA GLY A 35 5.10 -42.43 -16.87
C GLY A 35 3.70 -43.03 -16.73
N ALA A 36 3.59 -44.36 -16.66
CA ALA A 36 2.33 -45.05 -16.39
C ALA A 36 1.82 -44.75 -14.98
N PHE A 37 2.69 -44.74 -13.96
CA PHE A 37 2.31 -44.35 -12.60
C PHE A 37 1.74 -42.93 -12.55
N VAL A 38 2.44 -41.94 -13.11
CA VAL A 38 2.00 -40.53 -13.13
C VAL A 38 0.66 -40.37 -13.86
N ARG A 39 0.48 -41.02 -15.01
CA ARG A 39 -0.81 -41.00 -15.73
C ARG A 39 -1.94 -41.69 -14.97
N LEU A 40 -1.67 -42.79 -14.28
CA LEU A 40 -2.68 -43.50 -13.50
C LEU A 40 -3.10 -42.74 -12.24
N THR A 41 -2.19 -41.97 -11.65
CA THR A 41 -2.51 -41.11 -10.49
C THR A 41 -3.14 -39.78 -10.88
N GLY A 42 -3.17 -39.42 -12.17
CA GLY A 42 -3.67 -38.12 -12.66
C GLY A 42 -2.80 -36.94 -12.25
N VAL A 43 -1.61 -37.19 -11.68
CA VAL A 43 -0.73 -36.13 -11.19
C VAL A 43 -0.21 -35.33 -12.38
N GLY A 44 -0.45 -34.02 -12.36
CA GLY A 44 0.02 -33.10 -13.41
C GLY A 44 -0.83 -33.09 -14.69
N GLU A 45 -1.98 -33.73 -14.71
CA GLU A 45 -2.92 -33.65 -15.83
C GLU A 45 -3.44 -32.22 -16.03
N GLN A 46 -3.79 -31.54 -14.93
CA GLN A 46 -4.15 -30.11 -14.92
C GLN A 46 -3.06 -29.21 -15.54
N LEU A 47 -1.80 -29.56 -15.30
CA LEU A 47 -0.65 -28.86 -15.87
C LEU A 47 -0.49 -29.16 -17.37
N ALA A 48 -0.79 -30.39 -17.78
CA ALA A 48 -0.69 -30.81 -19.18
C ALA A 48 -1.82 -30.27 -20.06
N GLU A 49 -2.99 -30.02 -19.49
CA GLU A 49 -4.13 -29.41 -20.19
C GLU A 49 -4.02 -27.88 -20.28
N ASP A 50 -3.18 -27.27 -19.45
CA ASP A 50 -3.02 -25.81 -19.41
C ASP A 50 -2.25 -25.33 -20.65
N THR A 51 -2.87 -24.39 -21.37
CA THR A 51 -2.31 -23.76 -22.58
C THR A 51 -0.99 -23.03 -22.29
N CYS A 52 -0.78 -22.66 -21.03
CA CYS A 52 0.44 -22.00 -20.59
C CYS A 52 1.62 -22.96 -20.36
N TRP A 53 1.46 -24.27 -20.56
CA TRP A 53 2.54 -25.24 -20.40
C TRP A 53 2.72 -26.07 -21.69
N PRO A 54 3.23 -25.45 -22.78
CA PRO A 54 3.52 -26.19 -24.01
C PRO A 54 4.78 -27.09 -23.83
N PRO A 55 4.87 -28.20 -24.59
CA PRO A 55 5.99 -29.14 -24.50
C PRO A 55 7.33 -28.53 -24.94
N ASP A 56 7.31 -27.52 -25.81
CA ASP A 56 8.49 -26.79 -26.25
C ASP A 56 8.28 -25.28 -26.07
N ARG A 57 8.83 -24.74 -24.98
CA ARG A 57 8.84 -23.31 -24.64
C ARG A 57 10.26 -22.73 -24.73
N THR A 58 11.14 -23.41 -25.47
CA THR A 58 12.52 -22.98 -25.71
C THR A 58 12.55 -21.91 -26.81
N LEU A 59 13.52 -21.00 -26.72
CA LEU A 59 13.63 -19.69 -27.40
C LEU A 59 13.76 -19.72 -28.96
N SER A 60 13.09 -20.64 -29.67
CA SER A 60 13.19 -20.79 -31.13
C SER A 60 11.86 -20.55 -31.84
N GLY A 61 11.21 -19.40 -31.63
CA GLY A 61 10.00 -19.05 -32.40
C GLY A 61 9.32 -17.73 -32.02
N ALA A 62 8.11 -17.53 -32.57
CA ALA A 62 7.21 -16.40 -32.29
C ALA A 62 6.43 -16.53 -30.96
N ALA A 63 6.74 -17.55 -30.15
CA ALA A 63 6.15 -17.79 -28.84
C ALA A 63 7.08 -17.31 -27.72
N LEU A 64 6.49 -16.73 -26.68
CA LEU A 64 7.21 -16.15 -25.54
C LEU A 64 7.93 -17.26 -24.76
N GLY A 65 9.25 -17.12 -24.60
CA GLY A 65 10.08 -18.08 -23.85
C GLY A 65 9.78 -18.05 -22.35
N TRP A 66 10.30 -19.04 -21.60
CA TRP A 66 10.09 -19.12 -20.14
C TRP A 66 10.38 -17.83 -19.39
N ASN A 67 11.46 -17.14 -19.73
CA ASN A 67 11.86 -15.92 -19.01
C ASN A 67 10.86 -14.78 -19.20
N GLU A 68 10.34 -14.63 -20.42
CA GLU A 68 9.38 -13.57 -20.74
C GLU A 68 8.01 -13.86 -20.14
N TRP A 69 7.59 -15.13 -20.16
CA TRP A 69 6.32 -15.52 -19.56
C TRP A 69 6.36 -15.43 -18.03
N LEU A 70 7.44 -15.88 -17.39
CA LEU A 70 7.61 -15.81 -15.93
C LEU A 70 7.75 -14.37 -15.40
N GLN A 71 8.18 -13.42 -16.23
CA GLN A 71 8.29 -12.01 -15.84
C GLN A 71 6.97 -11.22 -15.91
N ARG A 72 5.90 -11.80 -16.48
CA ARG A 72 4.58 -11.16 -16.49
C ARG A 72 3.98 -11.05 -15.09
N SER A 73 3.05 -10.11 -14.93
CA SER A 73 2.34 -9.94 -13.67
C SER A 73 1.55 -11.20 -13.30
N ASN A 74 1.49 -11.50 -12.00
CA ASN A 74 0.81 -12.70 -11.51
C ASN A 74 -0.69 -12.69 -11.82
N ASP A 75 -1.31 -11.51 -11.86
CA ASP A 75 -2.73 -11.33 -12.15
C ASP A 75 -3.06 -11.59 -13.63
N GLU A 76 -2.22 -11.11 -14.55
CA GLU A 76 -2.36 -11.38 -15.97
C GLU A 76 -2.23 -12.88 -16.29
N LYS A 77 -1.27 -13.54 -15.64
CA LYS A 77 -1.07 -14.99 -15.75
C LYS A 77 -2.27 -15.76 -15.21
N ALA A 78 -2.78 -15.38 -14.03
CA ALA A 78 -3.94 -16.04 -13.42
C ALA A 78 -5.23 -15.87 -14.24
N GLY A 79 -5.36 -14.79 -15.02
CA GLY A 79 -6.50 -14.60 -15.93
C GLY A 79 -6.42 -15.43 -17.22
N THR A 80 -5.24 -15.93 -17.58
CA THR A 80 -4.99 -16.62 -18.86
C THR A 80 -4.70 -18.12 -18.67
N CYS A 81 -4.11 -18.50 -17.55
CA CYS A 81 -3.59 -19.82 -17.25
C CYS A 81 -4.24 -20.37 -15.98
N ASN A 82 -4.46 -21.68 -15.93
CA ASN A 82 -5.03 -22.33 -14.74
C ASN A 82 -3.93 -22.58 -13.68
N CYS A 83 -2.78 -23.10 -14.12
CA CYS A 83 -1.63 -23.46 -13.28
C CYS A 83 -0.50 -22.44 -13.37
N MET A 84 -0.81 -21.14 -13.43
CA MET A 84 0.21 -20.08 -13.38
C MET A 84 -0.28 -18.85 -12.60
N GLY A 85 0.62 -18.01 -12.10
CA GLY A 85 0.26 -16.88 -11.25
C GLY A 85 -0.35 -17.33 -9.92
N THR A 86 -1.35 -16.62 -9.43
CA THR A 86 -2.06 -17.00 -8.19
C THR A 86 -3.01 -18.18 -8.35
N GLY A 87 -3.41 -18.51 -9.59
CA GLY A 87 -4.29 -19.65 -9.88
C GLY A 87 -3.68 -21.00 -9.52
N ILE A 88 -2.34 -21.09 -9.47
CA ILE A 88 -1.58 -22.29 -9.09
C ILE A 88 -2.10 -22.91 -7.80
N PHE A 89 -2.41 -22.08 -6.80
CA PHE A 89 -2.75 -22.51 -5.46
C PHE A 89 -4.23 -22.87 -5.27
N THR A 90 -5.08 -22.58 -6.25
CA THR A 90 -6.53 -22.80 -6.16
C THR A 90 -7.04 -23.78 -7.21
N GLN A 91 -6.46 -23.74 -8.42
CA GLN A 91 -6.84 -24.60 -9.54
C GLN A 91 -5.93 -25.80 -9.68
N CYS A 92 -4.68 -25.69 -9.21
CA CYS A 92 -3.66 -26.73 -9.33
C CYS A 92 -3.13 -27.22 -7.98
N ASP A 93 -3.89 -27.00 -6.91
CA ASP A 93 -3.59 -27.37 -5.52
C ASP A 93 -3.32 -28.88 -5.32
N SER A 94 -3.90 -29.72 -6.19
CA SER A 94 -3.72 -31.17 -6.18
C SER A 94 -2.31 -31.62 -6.55
N PHE A 95 -1.50 -30.74 -7.16
CA PHE A 95 -0.17 -31.08 -7.58
C PHE A 95 0.79 -31.20 -6.37
N PRO A 96 1.51 -32.32 -6.22
CA PRO A 96 2.33 -32.58 -5.06
C PRO A 96 3.47 -31.57 -4.95
N GLY A 97 3.55 -30.90 -3.81
CA GLY A 97 4.63 -29.97 -3.46
C GLY A 97 4.38 -28.50 -3.80
N ILE A 98 3.25 -28.14 -4.41
CA ILE A 98 2.86 -26.73 -4.59
C ILE A 98 2.61 -26.04 -3.24
N LEU A 99 2.03 -26.74 -2.28
CA LEU A 99 1.82 -26.23 -0.92
C LEU A 99 3.03 -26.49 -0.01
N ASN A 100 4.24 -26.20 -0.49
CA ASN A 100 5.45 -26.30 0.33
C ASN A 100 5.48 -25.13 1.35
N PRO A 101 5.63 -25.40 2.67
CA PRO A 101 5.73 -24.34 3.69
C PRO A 101 6.80 -23.28 3.40
N GLU A 102 7.91 -23.66 2.76
CA GLU A 102 9.00 -22.74 2.44
C GLU A 102 8.56 -21.62 1.47
N PHE A 103 7.56 -21.89 0.62
CA PHE A 103 7.02 -20.88 -0.30
C PHE A 103 6.28 -19.77 0.45
N PHE A 104 5.74 -20.09 1.62
CA PHE A 104 4.99 -19.19 2.50
C PHE A 104 5.84 -18.61 3.63
N GLY A 105 7.17 -18.77 3.58
CA GLY A 105 8.09 -18.28 4.60
C GLY A 105 8.07 -19.09 5.90
N LEU A 106 7.53 -20.31 5.88
CA LEU A 106 7.49 -21.21 7.02
C LEU A 106 8.70 -22.15 7.00
N GLU A 107 9.06 -22.66 8.17
CA GLU A 107 10.15 -23.63 8.31
C GLU A 107 9.80 -24.96 7.62
N LYS A 108 10.81 -25.58 7.02
CA LYS A 108 10.67 -26.93 6.49
C LYS A 108 10.50 -27.94 7.63
N PRO A 109 9.55 -28.88 7.56
CA PRO A 109 9.43 -29.94 8.56
C PRO A 109 10.69 -30.83 8.57
N ASP A 110 11.23 -31.07 9.77
CA ASP A 110 12.35 -32.00 9.98
C ASP A 110 11.82 -33.34 10.49
N GLY A 111 11.71 -34.30 9.57
CA GLY A 111 11.08 -35.59 9.83
C GLY A 111 9.61 -35.44 10.23
N ARG A 112 9.30 -35.66 11.52
CA ARG A 112 7.95 -35.49 12.09
C ARG A 112 7.83 -34.24 12.97
N VAL A 113 8.79 -33.32 12.89
CA VAL A 113 8.81 -32.10 13.69
C VAL A 113 8.47 -30.90 12.82
N PHE A 114 7.53 -30.06 13.27
CA PHE A 114 7.16 -28.81 12.61
C PHE A 114 6.68 -27.80 13.66
N GLY A 115 7.15 -26.55 13.58
CA GLY A 115 6.81 -25.50 14.55
C GLY A 115 7.14 -25.87 16.00
N GLY A 116 8.25 -26.60 16.21
CA GLY A 116 8.67 -27.08 17.53
C GLY A 116 7.84 -28.24 18.11
N LYS A 117 6.85 -28.78 17.37
CA LYS A 117 6.00 -29.90 17.82
C LYS A 117 6.33 -31.17 17.05
N THR A 118 6.35 -32.31 17.75
CA THR A 118 6.50 -33.64 17.13
C THR A 118 5.13 -34.28 16.91
N TYR A 119 4.87 -34.74 15.70
CA TYR A 119 3.61 -35.35 15.30
C TYR A 119 3.69 -36.88 15.33
N ALA A 120 2.56 -37.54 15.62
CA ALA A 120 2.50 -38.99 15.77
C ALA A 120 2.72 -39.72 14.43
N ASN A 121 2.09 -39.22 13.37
CA ASN A 121 2.16 -39.76 12.02
C ASN A 121 2.31 -38.62 10.97
N ASN A 122 2.50 -39.00 9.71
CA ASN A 122 2.69 -38.04 8.62
C ASN A 122 1.41 -37.32 8.23
N ASP A 123 0.24 -37.91 8.46
CA ASP A 123 -1.05 -37.31 8.10
C ASP A 123 -1.36 -36.13 9.03
N ASP A 124 -1.11 -36.31 10.34
CA ASP A 124 -1.21 -35.25 11.35
C ASP A 124 -0.22 -34.10 11.07
N LEU A 125 1.01 -34.45 10.65
CA LEU A 125 2.02 -33.47 10.24
C LEU A 125 1.54 -32.68 9.03
N GLN A 126 1.06 -33.35 7.98
CA GLN A 126 0.57 -32.69 6.76
C GLN A 126 -0.62 -31.78 7.07
N ALA A 127 -1.57 -32.24 7.90
CA ALA A 127 -2.71 -31.42 8.33
C ALA A 127 -2.26 -30.19 9.14
N ALA A 128 -1.22 -30.32 9.96
CA ALA A 128 -0.66 -29.19 10.71
C ALA A 128 0.07 -28.19 9.81
N VAL A 129 0.85 -28.65 8.85
CA VAL A 129 1.52 -27.81 7.85
C VAL A 129 0.49 -27.08 7.00
N ALA A 130 -0.54 -27.78 6.50
CA ALA A 130 -1.60 -27.17 5.71
C ALA A 130 -2.34 -26.07 6.49
N ARG A 131 -2.62 -26.30 7.78
CA ARG A 131 -3.22 -25.27 8.65
C ARG A 131 -2.30 -24.07 8.81
N ALA A 132 -1.01 -24.30 9.09
CA ALA A 132 -0.05 -23.21 9.24
C ALA A 132 0.14 -22.39 7.96
N ILE A 133 0.08 -23.04 6.78
CA ILE A 133 0.04 -22.34 5.50
C ILE A 133 -1.22 -21.47 5.41
N GLY A 134 -2.40 -22.05 5.69
CA GLY A 134 -3.67 -21.32 5.66
C GLY A 134 -3.72 -20.11 6.59
N ASP A 135 -3.04 -20.18 7.73
CA ASP A 135 -2.94 -19.10 8.73
C ASP A 135 -1.81 -18.09 8.43
N SER A 136 -0.99 -18.32 7.41
CA SER A 136 0.15 -17.45 7.08
C SER A 136 -0.27 -16.16 6.38
N THR A 137 0.44 -15.06 6.66
CA THR A 137 0.24 -13.78 5.96
C THR A 137 0.56 -13.88 4.47
N ALA A 138 1.52 -14.74 4.09
CA ALA A 138 1.83 -15.03 2.69
C ALA A 138 0.65 -15.69 1.97
N TRP A 139 -0.03 -16.66 2.61
CA TRP A 139 -1.25 -17.26 2.04
C TRP A 139 -2.39 -16.24 1.94
N ALA A 140 -2.59 -15.42 2.97
CA ALA A 140 -3.59 -14.35 2.93
C ALA A 140 -3.38 -13.41 1.74
N ALA A 141 -2.12 -13.03 1.45
CA ALA A 141 -1.76 -12.18 0.31
C ALA A 141 -1.89 -12.89 -1.06
N VAL A 142 -1.77 -14.21 -1.11
CA VAL A 142 -2.02 -15.00 -2.32
C VAL A 142 -3.52 -15.11 -2.57
N ALA A 143 -4.30 -15.39 -1.53
CA ALA A 143 -5.75 -15.58 -1.61
C ALA A 143 -6.51 -14.27 -1.83
N HIS A 144 -6.06 -13.18 -1.21
CA HIS A 144 -6.64 -11.85 -1.32
C HIS A 144 -5.55 -10.90 -1.80
N GLN A 145 -5.70 -10.37 -3.02
CA GLN A 145 -4.76 -9.40 -3.57
C GLN A 145 -4.62 -8.21 -2.59
N PRO A 146 -3.39 -7.87 -2.15
CA PRO A 146 -3.21 -6.73 -1.25
C PRO A 146 -3.63 -5.44 -1.97
N VAL A 147 -4.42 -4.62 -1.31
CA VAL A 147 -4.83 -3.29 -1.80
C VAL A 147 -3.90 -2.25 -1.18
N ALA A 148 -3.37 -1.34 -2.00
CA ALA A 148 -2.49 -0.28 -1.53
C ALA A 148 -3.28 0.71 -0.64
N PRO A 149 -2.77 1.07 0.54
CA PRO A 149 -3.43 2.05 1.41
C PRO A 149 -3.39 3.44 0.78
N GLU A 150 -4.50 4.19 0.91
CA GLU A 150 -4.59 5.56 0.42
C GLU A 150 -3.71 6.50 1.27
N MET A 151 -2.97 7.39 0.61
CA MET A 151 -2.09 8.34 1.29
C MET A 151 -2.91 9.46 1.93
N PRO A 152 -2.72 9.76 3.23
CA PRO A 152 -3.45 10.83 3.90
C PRO A 152 -3.00 12.20 3.37
N SER A 153 -3.97 13.03 2.96
CA SER A 153 -3.72 14.37 2.43
C SER A 153 -3.71 15.42 3.55
N PRO A 154 -2.73 16.34 3.57
CA PRO A 154 -2.73 17.46 4.49
C PRO A 154 -3.70 18.58 4.08
N SER A 155 -4.36 18.49 2.93
CA SER A 155 -5.20 19.56 2.37
C SER A 155 -6.31 20.01 3.33
N GLY A 156 -6.90 19.10 4.10
CA GLY A 156 -7.94 19.44 5.09
C GLY A 156 -7.45 20.32 6.23
N CYS A 157 -6.13 20.40 6.48
CA CYS A 157 -5.57 21.33 7.46
C CYS A 157 -5.34 22.74 6.91
N PHE A 158 -5.32 22.90 5.59
CA PHE A 158 -5.01 24.15 4.91
C PHE A 158 -6.17 24.71 4.07
N GLU A 159 -7.27 23.95 3.96
CA GLU A 159 -8.56 24.44 3.47
C GLU A 159 -9.11 25.44 4.48
N THR A 160 -8.58 26.65 4.40
CA THR A 160 -9.30 27.84 4.82
C THR A 160 -10.53 27.87 3.94
N ASP A 161 -11.71 27.67 4.52
CA ASP A 161 -12.96 28.06 3.88
C ASP A 161 -12.71 29.42 3.24
N GLU A 162 -12.83 29.50 1.92
CA GLU A 162 -12.62 30.69 1.08
C GLU A 162 -13.63 31.83 1.42
N GLN A 163 -14.30 31.74 2.57
CA GLN A 163 -15.43 32.54 3.02
C GLN A 163 -15.38 32.79 4.53
N GLN A 164 -14.23 33.07 5.11
CA GLN A 164 -14.21 34.02 6.21
C GLN A 164 -13.24 35.12 5.85
N ALA A 165 -13.84 36.24 5.45
CA ALA A 165 -13.19 37.50 5.24
C ALA A 165 -12.12 37.67 6.31
N THR A 166 -10.93 38.03 5.86
CA THR A 166 -9.97 38.75 6.68
C THR A 166 -10.76 39.85 7.39
N GLU A 167 -11.18 39.61 8.63
CA GLU A 167 -11.58 40.64 9.57
C GLU A 167 -10.29 41.42 9.85
N THR A 168 -9.94 42.24 8.86
CA THR A 168 -8.95 43.28 8.98
C THR A 168 -9.50 44.16 10.08
N CYS A 169 -8.89 44.06 11.28
CA CYS A 169 -9.27 44.88 12.42
C CYS A 169 -9.19 46.35 11.94
N VAL A 170 -10.34 46.96 11.65
CA VAL A 170 -10.43 48.31 11.06
C VAL A 170 -10.03 49.27 12.15
N VAL A 171 -8.82 49.82 12.04
CA VAL A 171 -8.36 50.90 12.93
C VAL A 171 -9.29 52.10 12.71
N PRO A 172 -9.99 52.60 13.74
CA PRO A 172 -10.84 53.77 13.61
C PRO A 172 -10.00 54.97 13.10
N PRO A 173 -10.53 55.80 12.19
CA PRO A 173 -9.83 56.98 11.72
C PRO A 173 -9.47 57.91 12.90
N ALA A 174 -8.26 58.46 12.89
CA ALA A 174 -7.80 59.40 13.90
C ALA A 174 -8.78 60.58 14.02
N PRO A 175 -9.16 61.01 15.23
CA PRO A 175 -10.03 62.16 15.39
C PRO A 175 -9.36 63.39 14.80
N GLU A 176 -10.03 64.06 13.85
CA GLU A 176 -9.55 65.30 13.25
C GLU A 176 -9.41 66.36 14.34
N SER A 177 -8.23 66.97 14.46
CA SER A 177 -8.01 68.05 15.41
C SER A 177 -8.87 69.24 14.99
N GLN A 178 -9.92 69.54 15.74
CA GLN A 178 -10.63 70.79 15.58
C GLN A 178 -9.70 71.93 16.00
N ALA A 179 -9.40 72.83 15.06
CA ALA A 179 -8.62 74.02 15.30
C ALA A 179 -9.29 74.82 16.43
N GLN A 180 -8.51 75.17 17.45
CA GLN A 180 -8.97 76.04 18.52
C GLN A 180 -9.31 77.39 17.91
N ASP A 181 -10.60 77.71 17.81
CA ASP A 181 -11.02 79.09 17.54
C ASP A 181 -10.51 79.98 18.68
N PRO A 182 -9.86 81.12 18.36
CA PRO A 182 -9.37 82.03 19.39
C PRO A 182 -10.52 82.49 20.27
N LEU A 183 -10.33 82.43 21.58
CA LEU A 183 -11.34 82.82 22.58
C LEU A 183 -11.90 84.22 22.23
N PRO A 184 -13.23 84.41 22.14
CA PRO A 184 -13.84 85.64 21.63
C PRO A 184 -13.63 86.91 22.48
N TYR A 185 -12.97 86.81 23.65
CA TYR A 185 -12.96 87.88 24.64
C TYR A 185 -11.61 88.03 25.35
N ASP A 186 -11.00 89.21 25.23
CA ASP A 186 -9.82 89.62 26.02
C ASP A 186 -10.27 90.52 27.18
N PRO A 187 -10.29 90.02 28.43
CA PRO A 187 -10.77 90.77 29.59
C PRO A 187 -9.91 92.01 29.93
N ASN A 188 -8.70 92.13 29.38
CA ASN A 188 -7.78 93.22 29.69
C ASN A 188 -7.94 94.44 28.77
N GLN A 189 -8.62 94.31 27.63
CA GLN A 189 -8.81 95.45 26.72
C GLN A 189 -9.82 96.48 27.25
N ASP A 190 -10.91 96.04 27.88
CA ASP A 190 -11.99 96.93 28.31
C ASP A 190 -11.86 97.43 29.76
N CYS A 191 -11.11 96.72 30.62
CA CYS A 191 -10.88 97.14 32.00
C CYS A 191 -9.80 98.24 32.16
N ALA A 192 -9.10 98.58 31.08
CA ALA A 192 -7.91 99.46 31.11
C ALA A 192 -8.14 100.89 30.56
N ARG A 193 -9.39 101.33 30.37
CA ARG A 193 -9.68 102.73 29.96
C ARG A 193 -10.02 103.63 31.15
N PRO A 194 -9.21 104.68 31.43
CA PRO A 194 -9.56 105.69 32.43
C PRO A 194 -10.83 106.44 31.97
N GLY A 195 -11.93 106.33 32.72
CA GLY A 195 -13.21 107.01 32.44
C GLY A 195 -14.41 106.11 32.11
N ALA A 196 -14.30 104.78 32.19
CA ALA A 196 -15.37 103.85 31.76
C ALA A 196 -16.66 103.82 32.63
N PHE A 197 -16.77 104.64 33.68
CA PHE A 197 -17.89 104.66 34.61
C PHE A 197 -18.65 106.00 34.57
N GLU A 198 -19.19 106.36 33.41
CA GLU A 198 -19.97 107.60 33.26
C GLU A 198 -21.50 107.41 33.39
N SER A 199 -22.03 106.18 33.39
CA SER A 199 -23.46 105.93 33.65
C SER A 199 -23.77 104.54 34.23
N PRO A 200 -24.90 104.37 34.97
CA PRO A 200 -25.34 103.07 35.49
C PRO A 200 -25.61 102.03 34.40
N GLU A 201 -26.08 102.46 33.21
CA GLU A 201 -26.44 101.56 32.12
C GLU A 201 -25.22 100.89 31.48
N THR A 202 -24.09 101.61 31.38
CA THR A 202 -22.82 101.06 30.87
C THR A 202 -22.25 99.96 31.75
N VAL A 203 -22.41 100.05 33.07
CA VAL A 203 -21.94 99.03 34.02
C VAL A 203 -22.79 97.78 33.94
N ILE A 204 -24.11 97.93 33.84
CA ILE A 204 -25.05 96.80 33.70
C ILE A 204 -24.72 96.02 32.41
N ARG A 205 -24.50 96.72 31.30
CA ARG A 205 -24.17 96.09 30.01
C ARG A 205 -22.83 95.33 30.05
N GLN A 206 -21.83 95.87 30.74
CA GLN A 206 -20.54 95.19 30.93
C GLN A 206 -20.65 93.95 31.84
N CYS A 207 -21.49 94.00 32.88
CA CYS A 207 -21.78 92.83 33.71
C CYS A 207 -22.51 91.73 32.92
N GLU A 208 -23.42 92.10 32.01
CA GLU A 208 -24.12 91.14 31.15
C GLU A 208 -23.19 90.47 30.15
N THR A 209 -22.27 91.22 29.51
CA THR A 209 -21.28 90.63 28.60
C THR A 209 -20.31 89.71 29.32
N PHE A 210 -19.86 90.08 30.53
CA PHE A 210 -19.02 89.21 31.35
C PHE A 210 -19.75 87.94 31.79
N ARG A 211 -21.04 88.06 32.17
CA ARG A 211 -21.88 86.91 32.50
C ARG A 211 -22.06 85.96 31.32
N GLN A 212 -22.26 86.47 30.10
CA GLN A 212 -22.35 85.64 28.90
C GLN A 212 -21.02 84.93 28.60
N ALA A 213 -19.88 85.60 28.80
CA ALA A 213 -18.57 84.97 28.66
C ALA A 213 -18.36 83.82 29.66
N LEU A 214 -18.78 83.99 30.92
CA LEU A 214 -18.70 82.92 31.94
C LEU A 214 -19.57 81.70 31.61
N LEU A 215 -20.76 81.91 31.04
CA LEU A 215 -21.61 80.80 30.57
C LEU A 215 -20.94 80.05 29.41
N GLY A 216 -20.33 80.77 28.46
CA GLY A 216 -19.56 80.14 27.38
C GLY A 216 -18.35 79.33 27.88
N TYR A 217 -17.67 79.79 28.94
CA TYR A 217 -16.60 79.01 29.59
C TYR A 217 -17.12 77.75 30.29
N GLN A 218 -18.31 77.81 30.91
CA GLN A 218 -18.92 76.65 31.54
C GLN A 218 -19.34 75.60 30.49
N ASP A 219 -19.94 76.04 29.39
CA ASP A 219 -20.33 75.16 28.28
C ASP A 219 -19.09 74.50 27.65
N GLY A 220 -18.00 75.25 27.43
CA GLY A 220 -16.75 74.71 26.89
C GLY A 220 -16.07 73.68 27.81
N LEU A 221 -16.20 73.81 29.13
CA LEU A 221 -15.69 72.81 30.08
C LEU A 221 -16.51 71.51 30.05
N VAL A 222 -17.83 71.61 29.90
CA VAL A 222 -18.71 70.45 29.75
C VAL A 222 -18.43 69.72 28.44
N GLU A 223 -18.21 70.46 27.35
CA GLU A 223 -17.85 69.91 26.05
C GLU A 223 -16.49 69.19 26.11
N CYS A 224 -15.49 69.79 26.77
CA CYS A 224 -14.19 69.15 27.03
C CYS A 224 -14.30 67.86 27.86
N GLN A 225 -15.13 67.85 28.91
CA GLN A 225 -15.39 66.65 29.72
C GLN A 225 -16.08 65.55 28.89
N SER A 226 -17.02 65.92 28.03
CA SER A 226 -17.69 64.99 27.12
C SER A 226 -16.71 64.41 26.08
N GLY A 227 -15.80 65.23 25.54
CA GLY A 227 -14.75 64.77 24.62
C GLY A 227 -13.77 63.79 25.27
N LEU A 228 -13.34 64.06 26.51
CA LEU A 228 -12.46 63.16 27.25
C LEU A 228 -13.11 61.81 27.56
N THR A 229 -14.40 61.80 27.91
CA THR A 229 -15.14 60.55 28.17
C THR A 229 -15.34 59.74 26.89
N GLN A 230 -15.60 60.40 25.75
CA GLN A 230 -15.71 59.76 24.45
C GLN A 230 -14.37 59.19 23.95
N MET A 231 -13.26 59.89 24.23
CA MET A 231 -11.91 59.38 23.96
C MET A 231 -11.60 58.15 24.83
N HIS A 232 -12.00 58.16 26.10
CA HIS A 232 -11.79 57.04 27.02
C HIS A 232 -12.58 55.80 26.58
N SER A 233 -13.84 55.95 26.17
CA SER A 233 -14.63 54.83 25.64
C SER A 233 -14.05 54.32 24.32
N GLY A 234 -13.64 55.21 23.42
CA GLY A 234 -13.00 54.80 22.15
C GLY A 234 -11.68 54.04 22.35
N LEU A 235 -10.89 54.42 23.36
CA LEU A 235 -9.67 53.67 23.73
C LEU A 235 -10.00 52.30 24.33
N ALA A 236 -11.05 52.21 25.16
CA ALA A 236 -11.50 50.94 25.73
C ALA A 236 -12.01 49.98 24.64
N ASP A 237 -12.79 50.49 23.67
CA ASP A 237 -13.29 49.71 22.53
C ASP A 237 -12.12 49.21 21.65
N ALA A 238 -11.13 50.06 21.39
CA ALA A 238 -9.93 49.67 20.64
C ALA A 238 -9.11 48.58 21.36
N CYS A 239 -8.96 48.67 22.69
CA CYS A 239 -8.30 47.64 23.49
C CYS A 239 -9.06 46.30 23.47
N ASN A 240 -10.39 46.33 23.54
CA ASN A 240 -11.22 45.12 23.45
C ASN A 240 -11.09 44.46 22.07
N GLY A 241 -11.15 45.23 20.99
CA GLY A 241 -10.94 44.70 19.64
C GLY A 241 -9.55 44.08 19.44
N LEU A 242 -8.50 44.64 20.05
CA LEU A 242 -7.16 44.05 19.99
C LEU A 242 -7.08 42.69 20.72
N ASN A 243 -7.74 42.55 21.88
CA ASN A 243 -7.81 41.28 22.61
C ASN A 243 -8.57 40.21 21.80
N GLU A 244 -9.70 40.58 21.19
CA GLU A 244 -10.46 39.68 20.31
C GLU A 244 -9.61 39.20 19.12
N CYS A 245 -8.87 40.10 18.46
CA CYS A 245 -7.96 39.72 17.35
C CYS A 245 -6.82 38.79 17.85
N MET A 246 -6.29 38.97 19.06
CA MET A 246 -5.27 38.08 19.64
C MET A 246 -5.83 36.70 20.01
N ASP A 247 -7.01 36.64 20.61
CA ASP A 247 -7.67 35.39 21.00
C ASP A 247 -8.03 34.56 19.76
N ALA A 248 -8.57 35.19 18.71
CA ALA A 248 -8.83 34.56 17.42
C ALA A 248 -7.55 34.01 16.76
N SER A 249 -6.45 34.76 16.78
CA SER A 249 -5.18 34.29 16.23
C SER A 249 -4.59 33.11 17.02
N SER A 250 -4.75 33.08 18.34
CA SER A 250 -4.21 32.00 19.18
C SER A 250 -5.03 30.71 19.06
N SER A 251 -6.36 30.81 18.97
CA SER A 251 -7.26 29.68 18.76
C SER A 251 -7.05 29.04 17.39
N ALA A 252 -6.93 29.84 16.33
CA ALA A 252 -6.58 29.34 14.99
C ALA A 252 -5.22 28.60 14.96
N GLY A 253 -4.24 29.08 15.74
CA GLY A 253 -2.96 28.39 15.92
C GLY A 253 -3.10 27.01 16.61
N GLY A 254 -3.96 26.90 17.62
CA GLY A 254 -4.23 25.65 18.32
C GLY A 254 -4.97 24.60 17.47
N GLU A 255 -5.92 25.04 16.65
CA GLU A 255 -6.64 24.18 15.71
C GLU A 255 -5.71 23.64 14.62
N MET A 256 -4.86 24.48 14.04
CA MET A 256 -3.83 24.07 13.08
C MET A 256 -2.87 23.05 13.69
N GLN A 257 -2.41 23.27 14.94
CA GLN A 257 -1.53 22.33 15.63
C GLN A 257 -2.19 20.97 15.83
N THR A 258 -3.46 20.94 16.25
CA THR A 258 -4.23 19.70 16.43
C THR A 258 -4.43 18.95 15.11
N CYS A 259 -4.68 19.69 14.02
CA CYS A 259 -4.80 19.09 12.68
C CYS A 259 -3.47 18.46 12.22
N MET A 260 -2.35 19.17 12.41
CA MET A 260 -1.02 18.66 12.07
C MET A 260 -0.62 17.43 12.90
N ASP A 261 -0.95 17.41 14.20
CA ASP A 261 -0.71 16.24 15.06
C ASP A 261 -1.54 15.02 14.62
N THR A 262 -2.80 15.24 14.20
CA THR A 262 -3.67 14.18 13.67
C THR A 262 -3.13 13.65 12.34
N TRP A 263 -2.76 14.53 11.42
CA TRP A 263 -2.16 14.15 10.14
C TRP A 263 -0.85 13.38 10.32
N GLN A 264 -0.01 13.79 11.29
CA GLN A 264 1.21 13.06 11.63
C GLN A 264 0.88 11.64 12.11
N SER A 265 -0.12 11.47 12.99
CA SER A 265 -0.58 10.15 13.42
C SER A 265 -1.13 9.31 12.27
N ASP A 266 -1.85 9.92 11.32
CA ASP A 266 -2.37 9.23 10.14
C ASP A 266 -1.22 8.80 9.21
N MET A 267 -0.19 9.63 9.07
CA MET A 267 1.03 9.30 8.32
C MET A 267 1.80 8.13 8.95
N GLU A 268 1.93 8.08 10.28
CA GLU A 268 2.57 6.96 10.99
C GLU A 268 1.78 5.65 10.79
N SER A 269 0.44 5.73 10.85
CA SER A 269 -0.43 4.59 10.55
C SER A 269 -0.31 4.14 9.09
N TRP A 270 -0.29 5.09 8.15
CA TRP A 270 -0.12 4.80 6.73
C TRP A 270 1.24 4.15 6.44
N GLU A 271 2.34 4.60 7.07
CA GLU A 271 3.67 3.99 6.93
C GLU A 271 3.65 2.50 7.36
N THR A 272 2.98 2.21 8.47
CA THR A 272 2.80 0.83 8.96
C THR A 272 1.99 0.00 7.97
N GLN A 273 0.85 0.52 7.52
CA GLN A 273 0.00 -0.15 6.53
C GLN A 273 0.75 -0.37 5.20
N MET A 274 1.59 0.59 4.80
CA MET A 274 2.38 0.49 3.58
C MET A 274 3.47 -0.58 3.71
N THR A 275 4.09 -0.69 4.88
CA THR A 275 5.05 -1.76 5.18
C THR A 275 4.38 -3.14 5.15
N ASP A 276 3.20 -3.27 5.73
CA ASP A 276 2.40 -4.51 5.70
C ASP A 276 2.00 -4.86 4.26
N TYR A 277 1.57 -3.87 3.47
CA TYR A 277 1.25 -4.03 2.06
C TYR A 277 2.48 -4.52 1.26
N GLN A 278 3.64 -3.89 1.44
CA GLN A 278 4.88 -4.31 0.75
C GLN A 278 5.27 -5.74 1.13
N THR A 279 5.24 -6.05 2.43
CA THR A 279 5.55 -7.39 2.93
C THR A 279 4.59 -8.45 2.37
N ALA A 280 3.30 -8.13 2.29
CA ALA A 280 2.29 -9.00 1.68
C ALA A 280 2.55 -9.21 0.18
N GLN A 281 2.88 -8.15 -0.57
CA GLN A 281 3.24 -8.23 -1.99
C GLN A 281 4.49 -9.09 -2.23
N GLU A 282 5.53 -8.90 -1.41
CA GLU A 282 6.75 -9.72 -1.49
C GLU A 282 6.46 -11.19 -1.16
N GLY A 283 5.68 -11.45 -0.11
CA GLY A 283 5.25 -12.80 0.27
C GLY A 283 4.49 -13.51 -0.86
N ARG A 284 3.54 -12.79 -1.47
CA ARG A 284 2.76 -13.25 -2.63
C ARG A 284 3.67 -13.57 -3.82
N GLN A 285 4.57 -12.65 -4.20
CA GLN A 285 5.49 -12.84 -5.32
C GLN A 285 6.46 -14.00 -5.07
N ARG A 286 6.99 -14.11 -3.86
CA ARG A 286 7.87 -15.22 -3.44
C ARG A 286 7.16 -16.57 -3.56
N ALA A 287 5.95 -16.69 -3.02
CA ALA A 287 5.19 -17.93 -3.08
C ALA A 287 4.90 -18.36 -4.52
N VAL A 288 4.37 -17.43 -5.34
CA VAL A 288 4.06 -17.70 -6.75
C VAL A 288 5.32 -18.06 -7.55
N SER A 289 6.38 -17.26 -7.45
CA SER A 289 7.61 -17.50 -8.22
C SER A 289 8.31 -18.81 -7.83
N ALA A 290 8.30 -19.18 -6.54
CA ALA A 290 8.83 -20.45 -6.07
C ALA A 290 8.03 -21.65 -6.62
N ALA A 291 6.70 -21.55 -6.59
CA ALA A 291 5.83 -22.58 -7.16
C ALA A 291 5.97 -22.67 -8.69
N GLU A 292 6.00 -21.55 -9.40
CA GLU A 292 6.25 -21.50 -10.85
C GLU A 292 7.63 -22.08 -11.21
N GLY A 293 8.67 -21.78 -10.44
CA GLY A 293 10.01 -22.32 -10.63
C GLY A 293 10.07 -23.84 -10.44
N MET A 294 9.37 -24.35 -9.43
CA MET A 294 9.22 -25.79 -9.22
C MET A 294 8.49 -26.44 -10.39
N LEU A 295 7.35 -25.90 -10.80
CA LEU A 295 6.55 -26.41 -11.91
C LEU A 295 7.31 -26.36 -13.23
N LYS A 296 8.08 -25.30 -13.49
CA LYS A 296 9.00 -25.21 -14.63
C LYS A 296 10.03 -26.32 -14.61
N SER A 297 10.74 -26.51 -13.50
CA SER A 297 11.75 -27.57 -13.42
C SER A 297 11.14 -28.97 -13.62
N PHE A 298 9.93 -29.18 -13.08
CA PHE A 298 9.19 -30.41 -13.30
C PHE A 298 8.80 -30.57 -14.78
N TRP A 299 8.20 -29.55 -15.39
CA TRP A 299 7.73 -29.58 -16.76
C TRP A 299 8.88 -29.81 -17.75
N GLU A 300 9.98 -29.08 -17.63
CA GLU A 300 11.16 -29.24 -18.51
C GLU A 300 11.73 -30.66 -18.46
N LYS A 301 11.63 -31.33 -17.30
CA LYS A 301 12.15 -32.70 -17.13
C LYS A 301 11.16 -33.77 -17.52
N PHE A 302 9.87 -33.55 -17.30
CA PHE A 302 8.84 -34.60 -17.31
C PHE A 302 7.71 -34.38 -18.32
N SER A 303 7.69 -33.27 -19.07
CA SER A 303 6.66 -32.99 -20.09
C SER A 303 6.47 -34.15 -21.07
N PHE A 304 7.55 -34.85 -21.40
CA PHE A 304 7.55 -36.03 -22.27
C PHE A 304 6.56 -37.12 -21.85
N ILE A 305 6.21 -37.23 -20.55
CA ILE A 305 5.33 -38.28 -20.03
C ILE A 305 3.89 -38.08 -20.52
N TYR A 306 3.51 -36.82 -20.69
CA TYR A 306 2.17 -36.42 -21.08
C TYR A 306 1.94 -36.47 -22.60
N ASP A 307 3.01 -36.59 -23.40
CA ASP A 307 2.93 -36.73 -24.86
C ASP A 307 2.77 -38.20 -25.31
N VAL A 308 3.28 -39.16 -24.53
CA VAL A 308 3.31 -40.57 -24.93
C VAL A 308 1.97 -41.28 -24.69
N SER A 309 1.27 -41.64 -25.78
CA SER A 309 0.03 -42.44 -25.71
C SER A 309 0.26 -43.83 -25.09
N VAL A 310 -0.64 -44.23 -24.19
CA VAL A 310 -0.59 -45.55 -23.53
C VAL A 310 -0.56 -46.68 -24.56
N THR A 311 -1.38 -46.60 -25.61
CA THR A 311 -1.44 -47.59 -26.70
C THR A 311 -0.11 -47.70 -27.46
N GLY A 312 0.57 -46.57 -27.68
CA GLY A 312 1.91 -46.57 -28.30
C GLY A 312 2.92 -47.31 -27.43
N SER A 313 2.93 -47.06 -26.13
CA SER A 313 3.80 -47.74 -25.16
C SER A 313 3.61 -49.27 -25.18
N TRP A 314 2.37 -49.75 -25.15
CA TRP A 314 2.06 -51.17 -25.19
C TRP A 314 2.53 -51.83 -26.49
N LEU A 315 2.38 -51.13 -27.62
CA LEU A 315 2.85 -51.62 -28.92
C LEU A 315 4.38 -51.74 -28.95
N TYR A 316 5.11 -50.74 -28.46
CA TYR A 316 6.57 -50.81 -28.39
C TYR A 316 7.07 -51.92 -27.46
N MET A 317 6.46 -52.10 -26.28
CA MET A 317 6.80 -53.20 -25.36
C MET A 317 6.52 -54.57 -26.01
N GLY A 318 5.37 -54.73 -26.67
CA GLY A 318 5.05 -55.97 -27.39
C GLY A 318 6.02 -56.29 -28.53
N ILE A 319 6.51 -55.27 -29.24
CA ILE A 319 7.55 -55.46 -30.27
C ILE A 319 8.87 -55.89 -29.63
N ILE A 320 9.30 -55.26 -28.54
CA ILE A 320 10.55 -55.60 -27.85
C ILE A 320 10.50 -57.04 -27.33
N ASP A 321 9.38 -57.45 -26.73
CA ASP A 321 9.17 -58.82 -26.26
C ASP A 321 9.22 -59.84 -27.40
N LEU A 322 8.58 -59.54 -28.55
CA LEU A 322 8.65 -60.39 -29.74
C LEU A 322 10.09 -60.52 -30.27
N VAL A 323 10.86 -59.42 -30.29
CA VAL A 323 12.26 -59.44 -30.73
C VAL A 323 13.12 -60.27 -29.78
N LEU A 324 12.95 -60.10 -28.48
CA LEU A 324 13.69 -60.88 -27.47
C LEU A 324 13.35 -62.37 -27.55
N VAL A 325 12.07 -62.72 -27.64
CA VAL A 325 11.64 -64.11 -27.82
C VAL A 325 12.20 -64.69 -29.13
N GLY A 326 12.17 -63.92 -30.21
CA GLY A 326 12.75 -64.32 -31.49
C GLY A 326 14.26 -64.60 -31.40
N LEU A 327 15.02 -63.74 -30.70
CA LEU A 327 16.44 -63.95 -30.45
C LEU A 327 16.71 -65.17 -29.57
N ILE A 328 15.90 -65.39 -28.53
CA ILE A 328 16.02 -66.57 -27.66
C ILE A 328 15.80 -67.86 -28.47
N LEU A 329 14.73 -67.92 -29.28
CA LEU A 329 14.46 -69.07 -30.15
C LEU A 329 15.58 -69.31 -31.17
N PHE A 330 16.14 -68.22 -31.74
CA PHE A 330 17.27 -68.31 -32.64
C PHE A 330 18.52 -68.89 -31.97
N PHE A 331 18.86 -68.42 -30.75
CA PHE A 331 20.00 -68.93 -30.00
C PHE A 331 19.78 -70.36 -29.50
N GLN A 332 18.56 -70.72 -29.08
CA GLN A 332 18.19 -72.09 -28.72
C GLN A 332 18.36 -73.03 -29.93
N LYS A 333 17.83 -72.67 -31.10
CA LYS A 333 17.99 -73.45 -32.33
C LYS A 333 19.45 -73.60 -32.75
N ARG A 334 20.27 -72.55 -32.63
CA ARG A 334 21.69 -72.63 -32.97
C ARG A 334 22.45 -73.55 -32.02
N LYS A 335 22.08 -73.58 -30.73
CA LYS A 335 22.68 -74.48 -29.75
C LYS A 335 22.27 -75.94 -29.95
N ASP A 336 21.03 -76.22 -30.37
CA ASP A 336 20.56 -77.59 -30.63
C ASP A 336 21.19 -78.22 -31.90
N VAL A 337 21.79 -77.42 -32.77
CA VAL A 337 22.40 -77.86 -34.04
C VAL A 337 23.92 -78.15 -33.90
N ILE A 338 24.57 -77.69 -32.82
CA ILE A 338 26.01 -77.88 -32.55
C ILE A 338 26.18 -78.94 -31.45
#